data_AF-M1XQB3-F1
#
_entry.id   AF-M1XQB3-F1
#
_cell.length_a   1.000
_cell.length_b   1.000
_cell.length_c   1.000
_cell.angle_alpha   90.00
_cell.angle_beta   90.00
_cell.angle_gamma   90.00
#
_symmetry.space_group_name_H-M   'P 1'
#
loop_
_entity.id
_entity.type
_entity.pdbx_description
1 polymer ?
#
loop_
_entity_poly.entity_id
_entity_poly.type
_entity_poly.pdbx_seq_one_letter_code
_entity_poly.pdbx_strand_id
1 'polypeptide(L)'
;MSEPFGTASQGRVVGAMTVLGGIGLLAGFLFGLVTFGLIGTPLSLSVEAPSGQLLFTLGTYLGLAAVGVFYLLRYELGVSFVRLKRPTPGDLGVAAATVLALLALAVALPTLIERLGLPLADHSIADSIEANPTVALVFLPLSVFVVGPAEEFLYRGIIQTRLTSVFDTASAVAVAALIFAVIHFFAYLDPANVSGTIVTVFLLLLPLGAILGGVYEYSGNLIVPALAHGLYNAITFGLSYADTVGLV
;
A
#
# COMPACT_ATOMS: atom_id res chain seq x y z
N MET A 1 -16.82 29.37 -8.17
CA MET A 1 -15.68 28.63 -7.61
C MET A 1 -14.89 28.08 -8.77
N SER A 2 -13.63 28.48 -8.93
CA SER A 2 -12.73 27.91 -9.93
C SER A 2 -12.54 26.42 -9.65
N GLU A 3 -12.66 25.58 -10.68
CA GLU A 3 -12.12 24.21 -10.66
C GLU A 3 -10.70 24.27 -10.05
N PRO A 4 -10.42 23.62 -8.91
CA PRO A 4 -9.10 23.70 -8.26
C PRO A 4 -7.99 23.12 -9.14
N PHE A 5 -8.38 22.42 -10.20
CA PHE A 5 -7.52 21.80 -11.19
C PHE A 5 -7.80 22.43 -12.55
N GLY A 6 -7.10 23.53 -12.87
CA GLY A 6 -7.16 24.14 -14.20
C GLY A 6 -6.72 23.19 -15.33
N THR A 7 -6.51 23.72 -16.54
CA THR A 7 -6.17 22.98 -17.78
C THR A 7 -4.75 22.35 -17.79
N ALA A 8 -4.41 21.57 -16.76
CA ALA A 8 -3.17 20.82 -16.70
C ALA A 8 -3.21 19.66 -17.72
N SER A 9 -2.13 19.50 -18.48
CA SER A 9 -2.00 18.34 -19.37
C SER A 9 -1.88 17.04 -18.57
N GLN A 10 -2.33 15.93 -19.18
CA GLN A 10 -2.25 14.59 -18.58
C GLN A 10 -0.85 14.28 -18.03
N GLY A 11 0.20 14.51 -18.83
CA GLY A 11 1.59 14.25 -18.41
C GLY A 11 2.04 15.04 -17.17
N ARG A 12 1.57 16.29 -17.00
CA ARG A 12 1.87 17.08 -15.79
C ARG A 12 1.18 16.50 -14.56
N VAL A 13 -0.06 16.05 -14.69
CA VAL A 13 -0.80 15.44 -13.58
C VAL A 13 -0.18 14.10 -13.20
N VAL A 14 0.16 13.25 -14.16
CA VAL A 14 0.87 11.98 -13.91
C VAL A 14 2.19 12.26 -13.18
N GLY A 15 3.04 13.15 -13.71
CA GLY A 15 4.31 13.48 -13.08
C GLY A 15 4.15 14.01 -11.65
N ALA A 16 3.18 14.90 -11.42
CA ALA A 16 2.90 15.43 -10.08
C ALA A 16 2.41 14.35 -9.11
N MET A 17 1.56 13.42 -9.56
CA MET A 17 1.03 12.35 -8.71
C MET A 17 2.07 11.26 -8.44
N THR A 18 2.93 10.94 -9.40
CA THR A 18 4.09 10.07 -9.17
C THR A 18 5.02 10.66 -8.12
N VAL A 19 5.34 11.96 -8.24
CA VAL A 19 6.18 12.65 -7.24
C VAL A 19 5.49 12.69 -5.88
N LEU A 20 4.17 12.95 -5.83
CA LEU A 20 3.41 12.95 -4.57
C LEU A 20 3.45 11.59 -3.88
N GLY A 21 3.25 10.50 -4.61
CA GLY A 21 3.33 9.14 -4.07
C GLY A 21 4.73 8.83 -3.52
N GLY A 22 5.78 9.20 -4.26
CA GLY A 22 7.16 9.03 -3.84
C GLY A 22 7.52 9.86 -2.60
N ILE A 23 7.04 11.12 -2.54
CA ILE A 23 7.15 11.97 -1.35
C ILE A 23 6.40 11.35 -0.17
N GLY A 24 5.23 10.74 -0.40
CA GLY A 24 4.48 10.00 0.61
C GLY A 24 5.31 8.91 1.28
N LEU A 25 5.92 8.03 0.50
CA LEU A 25 6.80 6.98 1.04
C LEU A 25 8.04 7.57 1.72
N LEU A 26 8.71 8.54 1.11
CA LEU A 26 9.94 9.13 1.66
C LEU A 26 9.66 9.86 2.98
N ALA A 27 8.63 10.72 3.01
CA ALA A 27 8.22 11.43 4.22
C ALA A 27 7.77 10.46 5.30
N GLY A 28 7.05 9.39 4.92
CA GLY A 28 6.72 8.29 5.80
C GLY A 28 7.98 7.69 6.43
N PHE A 29 8.88 7.14 5.62
CA PHE A 29 10.13 6.53 6.08
C PHE A 29 10.93 7.44 7.02
N LEU A 30 11.10 8.71 6.66
CA LEU A 30 11.79 9.69 7.51
C LEU A 30 11.05 9.93 8.84
N PHE A 31 9.72 9.99 8.82
CA PHE A 31 8.93 10.12 10.04
C PHE A 31 8.99 8.86 10.91
N GLY A 32 9.08 7.67 10.29
CA GLY A 32 9.38 6.41 10.95
C GLY A 32 10.72 6.45 11.69
N LEU A 33 11.79 6.91 11.01
CA LEU A 33 13.11 7.08 11.61
C LEU A 33 13.10 8.07 12.78
N VAL A 34 12.42 9.22 12.63
CA VAL A 34 12.28 10.21 13.70
C VAL A 34 11.50 9.64 14.88
N THR A 35 10.38 8.96 14.62
CA THR A 35 9.55 8.33 15.66
C THR A 35 10.34 7.30 16.45
N PHE A 36 11.06 6.42 15.77
CA PHE A 36 11.93 5.44 16.41
C PHE A 36 13.11 6.11 17.16
N GLY A 37 13.74 7.12 16.58
CA GLY A 37 14.85 7.85 17.21
C GLY A 37 14.44 8.56 18.51
N LEU A 38 13.23 9.14 18.54
CA LEU A 38 12.72 9.86 19.70
C LEU A 38 12.15 8.96 20.79
N ILE A 39 11.60 7.79 20.43
CA ILE A 39 10.89 6.90 21.37
C ILE A 39 11.65 5.59 21.58
N GLY A 40 12.02 4.90 20.50
CA GLY A 40 12.68 3.60 20.53
C GLY A 40 14.10 3.66 21.08
N THR A 41 14.91 4.63 20.64
CA THR A 41 16.32 4.74 21.09
C THR A 41 16.44 5.01 22.60
N PRO A 42 15.71 5.96 23.22
CA PRO A 42 15.76 6.15 24.67
C PRO A 42 15.29 4.94 25.48
N LEU A 43 14.41 4.12 24.91
CA LEU A 43 13.93 2.88 25.51
C LEU A 43 14.84 1.68 25.23
N SER A 44 15.97 1.87 24.53
CA SER A 44 16.91 0.82 24.14
C SER A 44 16.25 -0.33 23.36
N LEU A 45 15.24 -0.02 22.55
CA LEU A 45 14.61 -1.00 21.66
C LEU A 45 15.50 -1.27 20.45
N SER A 46 15.55 -2.53 20.00
CA SER A 46 16.08 -2.87 18.67
C SER A 46 15.02 -2.55 17.62
N VAL A 47 15.45 -2.05 16.45
CA VAL A 47 14.54 -1.74 15.34
C VAL A 47 13.98 -3.01 14.69
N GLU A 48 14.74 -4.10 14.75
CA GLU A 48 14.39 -5.44 14.28
C GLU A 48 13.44 -6.17 15.23
N ALA A 49 13.39 -5.76 16.51
CA ALA A 49 12.45 -6.32 17.47
C ALA A 49 11.00 -5.90 17.15
N PRO A 50 9.97 -6.70 17.52
CA PRO A 50 8.57 -6.40 17.22
C PRO A 50 8.12 -5.02 17.70
N SER A 51 8.58 -4.57 18.88
CA SER A 51 8.29 -3.24 19.41
C SER A 51 8.96 -2.11 18.62
N GLY A 52 10.16 -2.35 18.07
CA GLY A 52 10.84 -1.40 17.20
C GLY A 52 10.14 -1.27 15.85
N GLN A 53 9.82 -2.41 15.23
CA GLN A 53 9.03 -2.49 14.00
C GLN A 53 7.67 -1.80 14.16
N LEU A 54 6.98 -2.00 15.29
CA LEU A 54 5.73 -1.32 15.62
C LEU A 54 5.88 0.20 15.56
N LEU A 55 6.84 0.75 16.30
CA LEU A 55 7.07 2.20 16.37
C LEU A 55 7.47 2.78 15.02
N PHE A 56 8.40 2.12 14.33
CA PHE A 56 8.89 2.55 13.03
C PHE A 56 7.76 2.54 11.98
N THR A 57 6.97 1.47 11.94
CA THR A 57 5.85 1.30 11.02
C THR A 57 4.74 2.31 11.30
N LEU A 58 4.36 2.50 12.57
CA LEU A 58 3.38 3.53 12.95
C LEU A 58 3.83 4.92 12.49
N GLY A 59 5.07 5.30 12.77
CA GLY A 59 5.62 6.55 12.28
C GLY A 59 5.57 6.63 10.76
N THR A 60 6.00 5.58 10.07
CA THR A 60 6.03 5.54 8.60
C THR A 60 4.67 5.83 7.99
N TYR A 61 3.63 5.12 8.42
CA TYR A 61 2.31 5.26 7.81
C TYR A 61 1.53 6.49 8.29
N LEU A 62 1.83 7.01 9.49
CA LEU A 62 1.33 8.32 9.92
C LEU A 62 1.96 9.45 9.08
N GLY A 63 3.27 9.39 8.81
CA GLY A 63 3.95 10.35 7.94
C GLY A 63 3.42 10.30 6.51
N LEU A 64 3.19 9.11 5.97
CA LEU A 64 2.55 8.91 4.67
C LEU A 64 1.14 9.51 4.63
N ALA A 65 0.30 9.20 5.61
CA ALA A 65 -1.05 9.74 5.70
C ALA A 65 -1.03 11.28 5.85
N ALA A 66 -0.06 11.84 6.58
CA ALA A 66 0.10 13.28 6.73
C ALA A 66 0.35 13.99 5.38
N VAL A 67 1.07 13.36 4.43
CA VAL A 67 1.24 13.90 3.07
C VAL A 67 -0.10 14.03 2.34
N GLY A 68 -0.96 13.00 2.42
CA GLY A 68 -2.29 13.06 1.83
C GLY A 68 -3.20 14.10 2.52
N VAL A 69 -3.12 14.23 3.84
CA VAL A 69 -3.85 15.28 4.59
C VAL A 69 -3.37 16.67 4.17
N PHE A 70 -2.05 16.87 4.07
CA PHE A 70 -1.47 18.13 3.60
C PHE A 70 -1.93 18.45 2.17
N TYR A 71 -2.04 17.45 1.28
CA TYR A 71 -2.62 17.65 -0.05
C TYR A 71 -4.05 18.18 0.03
N LEU A 72 -4.93 17.56 0.83
CA LEU A 72 -6.30 18.03 1.00
C LEU A 72 -6.35 19.46 1.54
N LEU A 73 -5.56 19.77 2.56
CA LEU A 73 -5.49 21.12 3.15
C LEU A 73 -4.97 22.16 2.15
N ARG A 74 -3.91 21.82 1.39
CA ARG A 74 -3.28 22.72 0.42
C ARG A 74 -4.20 23.11 -0.73
N TYR A 75 -5.13 22.22 -1.10
CA TYR A 75 -6.09 22.43 -2.19
C TYR A 75 -7.52 22.69 -1.68
N GLU A 76 -7.69 22.91 -0.37
CA GLU A 76 -8.99 23.18 0.26
C GLU A 76 -10.06 22.12 -0.05
N LEU A 77 -9.63 20.86 -0.14
CA LEU A 77 -10.47 19.71 -0.46
C LEU A 77 -11.03 19.06 0.80
N GLY A 78 -12.32 18.74 0.79
CA GLY A 78 -12.97 18.01 1.88
C GLY A 78 -12.74 16.49 1.82
N VAL A 79 -13.12 15.79 2.88
CA VAL A 79 -13.10 14.32 2.97
C VAL A 79 -13.97 13.61 1.92
N SER A 80 -14.91 14.32 1.30
CA SER A 80 -15.68 13.83 0.16
C SER A 80 -14.81 13.57 -1.07
N PHE A 81 -13.68 14.27 -1.22
CA PHE A 81 -12.72 14.06 -2.31
C PHE A 81 -12.21 12.62 -2.31
N VAL A 82 -11.89 12.08 -1.12
CA VAL A 82 -11.42 10.69 -0.98
C VAL A 82 -12.55 9.69 -0.82
N ARG A 83 -13.82 10.09 -0.99
CA ARG A 83 -15.00 9.22 -0.86
C ARG A 83 -15.06 8.42 0.45
N LEU A 84 -14.66 9.01 1.57
CA LEU A 84 -14.72 8.34 2.88
C LEU A 84 -16.18 8.26 3.38
N LYS A 85 -16.75 7.04 3.44
CA LYS A 85 -18.14 6.80 3.86
C LYS A 85 -18.23 5.59 4.78
N ARG A 86 -19.25 5.53 5.64
CA ARG A 86 -19.51 4.33 6.46
C ARG A 86 -19.87 3.15 5.53
N PRO A 87 -19.22 1.98 5.68
CA PRO A 87 -19.50 0.84 4.82
C PRO A 87 -20.88 0.25 5.12
N THR A 88 -21.55 -0.18 4.07
CA THR A 88 -22.78 -0.98 4.12
C THR A 88 -22.44 -2.48 4.23
N PRO A 89 -23.40 -3.37 4.56
CA PRO A 89 -23.15 -4.81 4.50
C PRO A 89 -22.73 -5.30 3.10
N GLY A 90 -23.23 -4.66 2.03
CA GLY A 90 -22.80 -4.95 0.66
C GLY A 90 -21.34 -4.61 0.44
N ASP A 91 -20.88 -3.46 0.96
CA ASP A 91 -19.47 -3.05 0.92
C ASP A 91 -18.55 -4.04 1.63
N LEU A 92 -18.99 -4.62 2.76
CA LEU A 92 -18.25 -5.67 3.46
C LEU A 92 -18.16 -6.96 2.62
N GLY A 93 -19.22 -7.31 1.90
CA GLY A 93 -19.20 -8.41 0.93
C GLY A 93 -18.21 -8.17 -0.22
N VAL A 94 -18.14 -6.94 -0.73
CA VAL A 94 -17.16 -6.54 -1.74
C VAL A 94 -15.74 -6.60 -1.19
N ALA A 95 -15.50 -6.11 0.03
CA ALA A 95 -14.18 -6.22 0.67
C ALA A 95 -13.76 -7.68 0.82
N ALA A 96 -14.65 -8.56 1.30
CA ALA A 96 -14.38 -10.00 1.43
C ALA A 96 -14.08 -10.67 0.09
N ALA A 97 -14.88 -10.39 -0.96
CA ALA A 97 -14.62 -10.90 -2.30
C ALA A 97 -13.29 -10.40 -2.86
N THR A 98 -12.92 -9.15 -2.57
CA THR A 98 -11.64 -8.57 -2.96
C THR A 98 -10.47 -9.28 -2.25
N VAL A 99 -10.57 -9.55 -0.94
CA VAL A 99 -9.57 -10.34 -0.21
C VAL A 99 -9.36 -11.69 -0.87
N LEU A 100 -10.44 -12.41 -1.18
CA LEU A 100 -10.35 -13.72 -1.84
C LEU A 100 -9.70 -13.62 -3.23
N ALA A 101 -10.03 -12.59 -4.01
CA ALA A 101 -9.42 -12.36 -5.31
C ALA A 101 -7.92 -12.06 -5.20
N LEU A 102 -7.51 -11.24 -4.22
CA LEU A 102 -6.11 -10.93 -3.97
C LEU A 102 -5.33 -12.16 -3.48
N LEU A 103 -5.91 -12.99 -2.61
CA LEU A 103 -5.29 -14.24 -2.17
C LEU A 103 -5.16 -15.25 -3.33
N ALA A 104 -6.18 -15.37 -4.18
CA ALA A 104 -6.10 -16.21 -5.37
C ALA A 104 -5.00 -15.73 -6.31
N LEU A 105 -4.85 -14.41 -6.48
CA LEU A 105 -3.77 -13.81 -7.26
C LEU A 105 -2.39 -14.12 -6.66
N ALA A 106 -2.26 -13.98 -5.34
CA ALA A 106 -1.02 -14.24 -4.59
C ALA A 106 -0.58 -15.70 -4.64
N VAL A 107 -1.47 -16.65 -4.93
CA VAL A 107 -1.11 -18.05 -5.18
C VAL A 107 -0.86 -18.30 -6.68
N ALA A 108 -1.78 -17.85 -7.53
CA ALA A 108 -1.76 -18.16 -8.95
C ALA A 108 -0.58 -17.52 -9.70
N LEU A 109 -0.28 -16.26 -9.40
CA LEU A 109 0.76 -15.53 -10.14
C LEU A 109 2.18 -16.00 -9.80
N PRO A 110 2.60 -16.16 -8.53
CA PRO A 110 3.91 -16.72 -8.24
C PRO A 110 4.10 -18.09 -8.88
N THR A 111 3.10 -18.97 -8.78
CA THR A 111 3.11 -20.29 -9.43
C THR A 111 3.30 -20.20 -10.95
N LEU A 112 2.64 -19.25 -11.61
CA LEU A 112 2.78 -19.05 -13.06
C LEU A 112 4.16 -18.49 -13.41
N ILE A 113 4.66 -17.52 -12.64
CA ILE A 113 5.96 -16.87 -12.84
C ILE A 113 7.09 -17.88 -12.68
N GLU A 114 7.03 -18.73 -11.66
CA GLU A 114 7.98 -19.82 -11.45
C GLU A 114 7.99 -20.82 -12.61
N ARG A 115 6.81 -21.18 -13.16
CA ARG A 115 6.71 -22.04 -14.35
C ARG A 115 7.32 -21.43 -15.59
N LEU A 116 7.39 -20.10 -15.65
CA LEU A 116 8.08 -19.36 -16.71
C LEU A 116 9.59 -19.23 -16.46
N GLY A 117 10.10 -19.76 -15.34
CA GLY A 117 11.52 -19.68 -14.96
C GLY A 117 11.96 -18.27 -14.60
N LEU A 118 11.02 -17.39 -14.22
CA LEU A 118 11.31 -16.02 -13.83
C LEU A 118 11.58 -15.92 -12.32
N PRO A 119 12.54 -15.09 -11.88
CA PRO A 119 12.81 -14.90 -10.46
C PRO A 119 11.71 -14.06 -9.81
N LEU A 120 11.50 -14.29 -8.51
CA LEU A 120 10.66 -13.47 -7.63
C LEU A 120 11.53 -12.88 -6.51
N ALA A 121 11.08 -11.79 -5.92
CA ALA A 121 11.71 -11.20 -4.73
C ALA A 121 10.67 -11.10 -3.63
N ASP A 122 11.10 -11.35 -2.41
CA ASP A 122 10.25 -11.25 -1.23
C ASP A 122 10.10 -9.80 -0.77
N HIS A 123 9.06 -9.57 0.02
CA HIS A 123 8.87 -8.29 0.68
C HIS A 123 9.79 -8.25 1.91
N SER A 124 10.45 -7.11 2.14
CA SER A 124 11.27 -6.86 3.35
C SER A 124 10.63 -7.21 4.71
N ILE A 125 9.30 -7.23 4.82
CA ILE A 125 8.60 -7.65 6.04
C ILE A 125 8.55 -9.17 6.16
N ALA A 126 8.44 -9.90 5.04
CA ALA A 126 8.56 -11.36 5.03
C ALA A 126 9.95 -11.79 5.52
N ASP A 127 11.03 -11.15 5.03
CA ASP A 127 12.39 -11.39 5.52
C ASP A 127 12.52 -11.14 7.04
N SER A 128 11.86 -10.09 7.53
CA SER A 128 11.82 -9.76 8.96
C SER A 128 11.05 -10.80 9.78
N ILE A 129 10.01 -11.40 9.21
CA ILE A 129 9.23 -12.48 9.84
C ILE A 129 10.04 -13.78 9.85
N GLU A 130 10.75 -14.12 8.76
CA GLU A 130 11.64 -15.27 8.71
C GLU A 130 12.73 -15.17 9.79
N ALA A 131 13.33 -13.98 9.94
CA ALA A 131 14.34 -13.72 10.97
C ALA A 131 13.75 -13.72 12.40
N ASN A 132 12.53 -13.24 12.57
CA ASN A 132 11.82 -13.24 13.85
C ASN A 132 10.29 -13.35 13.64
N PRO A 133 9.69 -14.54 13.80
CA PRO A 133 8.28 -14.74 13.47
C PRO A 133 7.32 -13.89 14.32
N THR A 134 7.73 -13.47 15.51
CA THR A 134 6.89 -12.61 16.37
C THR A 134 6.62 -11.22 15.76
N VAL A 135 7.41 -10.79 14.76
CA VAL A 135 7.15 -9.57 13.99
C VAL A 135 5.78 -9.63 13.30
N ALA A 136 5.37 -10.80 12.79
CA ALA A 136 4.07 -10.96 12.14
C ALA A 136 2.90 -10.60 13.05
N LEU A 137 2.99 -10.88 14.36
CA LEU A 137 1.94 -10.59 15.35
C LEU A 137 1.66 -9.09 15.47
N VAL A 138 2.66 -8.25 15.21
CA VAL A 138 2.54 -6.80 15.18
C VAL A 138 1.95 -6.34 13.84
N PHE A 139 2.38 -6.92 12.73
CA PHE A 139 1.91 -6.54 11.40
C PHE A 139 0.49 -7.00 11.08
N LEU A 140 -0.03 -8.03 11.74
CA LEU A 140 -1.43 -8.47 11.62
C LEU A 140 -2.42 -7.31 11.88
N PRO A 141 -2.46 -6.68 13.08
CA PRO A 141 -3.35 -5.54 13.31
C PRO A 141 -2.90 -4.28 12.59
N LEU A 142 -1.59 -4.00 12.47
CA LEU A 142 -1.11 -2.80 11.78
C LEU A 142 -1.53 -2.78 10.31
N SER A 143 -1.51 -3.93 9.64
CA SER A 143 -1.91 -4.05 8.25
C SER A 143 -3.35 -3.55 8.03
N VAL A 144 -4.27 -3.97 8.91
CA VAL A 144 -5.70 -3.64 8.81
C VAL A 144 -6.01 -2.20 9.21
N PHE A 145 -5.39 -1.71 10.30
CA PHE A 145 -5.79 -0.43 10.90
C PHE A 145 -4.92 0.75 10.49
N VAL A 146 -3.73 0.51 9.97
CA VAL A 146 -2.73 1.55 9.70
C VAL A 146 -2.24 1.49 8.26
N VAL A 147 -1.62 0.39 7.85
CA VAL A 147 -0.96 0.26 6.53
C VAL A 147 -1.97 0.38 5.40
N GLY A 148 -2.94 -0.53 5.34
CA GLY A 148 -3.98 -0.53 4.30
C GLY A 148 -4.71 0.82 4.22
N PRO A 149 -5.25 1.36 5.33
CA PRO A 149 -5.89 2.67 5.34
C PRO A 149 -5.00 3.82 4.86
N ALA A 150 -3.75 3.90 5.32
CA ALA A 150 -2.84 4.99 4.96
C ALA A 150 -2.45 4.94 3.47
N GLU A 151 -2.10 3.75 2.96
CA GLU A 151 -1.74 3.58 1.55
C GLU A 151 -2.95 3.83 0.64
N GLU A 152 -4.11 3.22 0.92
CA GLU A 152 -5.30 3.45 0.10
C GLU A 152 -5.71 4.92 0.13
N PHE A 153 -5.59 5.59 1.27
CA PHE A 153 -5.85 7.03 1.36
C PHE A 153 -4.99 7.83 0.38
N LEU A 154 -3.68 7.58 0.31
CA LEU A 154 -2.79 8.31 -0.60
C LEU A 154 -2.98 7.88 -2.06
N TYR A 155 -2.93 6.58 -2.35
CA TYR A 155 -2.89 6.09 -3.73
C TYR A 155 -4.27 6.11 -4.40
N ARG A 156 -5.33 5.77 -3.68
CA ARG A 156 -6.70 5.72 -4.22
C ARG A 156 -7.41 7.03 -3.92
N GLY A 157 -7.46 7.40 -2.65
CA GLY A 157 -8.12 8.61 -2.18
C GLY A 157 -7.59 9.87 -2.86
N ILE A 158 -6.26 10.04 -2.95
CA ILE A 158 -5.65 11.25 -3.52
C ILE A 158 -5.22 11.07 -4.98
N ILE A 159 -4.27 10.17 -5.24
CA ILE A 159 -3.61 10.04 -6.54
C ILE A 159 -4.59 9.58 -7.64
N GLN A 160 -5.31 8.48 -7.42
CA GLN A 160 -6.28 7.97 -8.40
C GLN A 160 -7.42 8.96 -8.61
N THR A 161 -8.03 9.50 -7.54
CA THR A 161 -9.08 10.52 -7.65
C THR A 161 -8.60 11.74 -8.43
N ARG A 162 -7.34 12.18 -8.25
CA ARG A 162 -6.80 13.28 -9.04
C ARG A 162 -6.64 12.90 -10.51
N LEU A 163 -6.24 11.67 -10.83
CA LEU A 163 -6.08 11.21 -12.20
C LEU A 163 -7.41 11.13 -12.97
N THR A 164 -8.54 10.84 -12.32
CA THR A 164 -9.87 10.79 -12.97
C THR A 164 -10.35 12.14 -13.50
N SER A 165 -9.72 13.25 -13.10
CA SER A 165 -10.02 14.57 -13.68
C SER A 165 -9.39 14.81 -15.06
N VAL A 166 -8.43 13.97 -15.48
CA VAL A 166 -7.73 14.11 -16.79
C VAL A 166 -7.74 12.83 -17.62
N PHE A 167 -8.24 11.73 -17.07
CA PHE A 167 -8.38 10.43 -17.72
C PHE A 167 -9.80 9.90 -17.50
N ASP A 168 -10.26 9.00 -18.38
CA ASP A 168 -11.38 8.13 -18.05
C ASP A 168 -11.04 7.23 -16.84
N THR A 169 -12.06 6.67 -16.20
CA THR A 169 -11.91 5.87 -14.98
C THR A 169 -10.94 4.69 -15.14
N ALA A 170 -11.00 3.96 -16.25
CA ALA A 170 -10.16 2.78 -16.45
C ALA A 170 -8.68 3.17 -16.61
N SER A 171 -8.42 4.20 -17.42
CA SER A 171 -7.07 4.76 -17.59
C SER A 171 -6.52 5.34 -16.28
N ALA A 172 -7.34 6.04 -15.48
CA ALA A 172 -6.92 6.55 -14.18
C ALA A 172 -6.54 5.43 -13.20
N VAL A 173 -7.31 4.34 -13.15
CA VAL A 173 -6.98 3.14 -12.34
C VAL A 173 -5.67 2.51 -12.81
N ALA A 174 -5.49 2.31 -14.11
CA ALA A 174 -4.29 1.69 -14.66
C ALA A 174 -3.03 2.51 -14.35
N VAL A 175 -3.10 3.85 -14.52
CA VAL A 175 -1.98 4.75 -14.21
C VAL A 175 -1.72 4.80 -12.71
N ALA A 176 -2.76 4.87 -11.87
CA ALA A 176 -2.59 4.85 -10.41
C ALA A 176 -1.96 3.53 -9.93
N ALA A 177 -2.36 2.39 -10.51
CA ALA A 177 -1.80 1.08 -10.21
C ALA A 177 -0.31 0.98 -10.62
N LEU A 178 0.05 1.55 -11.78
CA LEU A 178 1.46 1.64 -12.21
C LEU A 178 2.29 2.50 -11.26
N ILE A 179 1.76 3.68 -10.86
CA ILE A 179 2.40 4.57 -9.88
C ILE A 179 2.62 3.83 -8.56
N PHE A 180 1.57 3.16 -8.05
CA PHE A 180 1.64 2.33 -6.85
C PHE A 180 2.75 1.28 -6.97
N ALA A 181 2.74 0.45 -8.03
CA ALA A 181 3.72 -0.61 -8.22
C ALA A 181 5.17 -0.09 -8.25
N VAL A 182 5.45 0.92 -9.07
CA VAL A 182 6.81 1.47 -9.23
C VAL A 182 7.34 2.06 -7.94
N ILE A 183 6.51 2.76 -7.18
CA ILE A 183 6.94 3.41 -5.94
C ILE A 183 7.26 2.39 -4.83
N HIS A 184 6.58 1.24 -4.82
CA HIS A 184 6.85 0.15 -3.88
C HIS A 184 8.08 -0.70 -4.24
N PHE A 185 8.78 -0.40 -5.33
CA PHE A 185 10.01 -1.08 -5.73
C PHE A 185 11.01 -1.24 -4.57
N PHE A 186 11.16 -0.21 -3.74
CA PHE A 186 12.11 -0.25 -2.62
C PHE A 186 11.73 -1.23 -1.49
N ALA A 187 10.45 -1.53 -1.33
CA ALA A 187 10.01 -2.50 -0.32
C ALA A 187 10.37 -3.96 -0.68
N TYR A 188 10.65 -4.19 -1.96
CA TYR A 188 11.01 -5.47 -2.58
C TYR A 188 12.44 -5.48 -3.16
N LEU A 189 13.20 -4.41 -2.93
CA LEU A 189 14.52 -4.26 -3.52
C LEU A 189 15.48 -5.27 -2.87
N ASP A 190 15.82 -6.31 -3.63
CA ASP A 190 16.92 -7.20 -3.34
C ASP A 190 18.09 -6.87 -4.28
N PRO A 191 19.19 -6.26 -3.79
CA PRO A 191 20.36 -5.96 -4.60
C PRO A 191 20.99 -7.20 -5.26
N ALA A 192 20.80 -8.39 -4.70
CA ALA A 192 21.25 -9.65 -5.28
C ALA A 192 20.28 -10.21 -6.33
N ASN A 193 19.02 -9.74 -6.37
CA ASN A 193 17.97 -10.22 -7.25
C ASN A 193 17.10 -9.08 -7.84
N VAL A 194 17.75 -8.08 -8.43
CA VAL A 194 17.08 -6.92 -9.05
C VAL A 194 16.06 -7.34 -10.11
N SER A 195 16.34 -8.42 -10.87
CA SER A 195 15.38 -8.98 -11.83
C SER A 195 14.11 -9.48 -11.15
N GLY A 196 14.23 -10.17 -10.00
CA GLY A 196 13.09 -10.63 -9.21
C GLY A 196 12.27 -9.49 -8.65
N THR A 197 12.93 -8.41 -8.21
CA THR A 197 12.24 -7.18 -7.78
C THR A 197 11.40 -6.60 -8.92
N ILE A 198 11.97 -6.45 -10.12
CA ILE A 198 11.25 -5.92 -11.29
C ILE A 198 10.05 -6.83 -11.64
N VAL A 199 10.26 -8.14 -11.71
CA VAL A 199 9.20 -9.11 -12.00
C VAL A 199 8.07 -9.02 -10.98
N THR A 200 8.41 -8.97 -9.70
CA THR A 200 7.44 -8.85 -8.59
C THR A 200 6.64 -7.55 -8.69
N VAL A 201 7.32 -6.41 -8.90
CA VAL A 201 6.68 -5.10 -9.05
C VAL A 201 5.67 -5.09 -10.21
N PHE A 202 6.05 -5.56 -11.39
CA PHE A 202 5.18 -5.46 -12.57
C PHE A 202 4.16 -6.57 -12.69
N LEU A 203 4.47 -7.78 -12.23
CA LEU A 203 3.56 -8.93 -12.37
C LEU A 203 2.69 -9.13 -11.14
N LEU A 204 3.12 -8.77 -9.92
CA LEU A 204 2.31 -8.94 -8.71
C LEU A 204 1.67 -7.63 -8.24
N LEU A 205 2.46 -6.57 -8.07
CA LEU A 205 1.96 -5.33 -7.45
C LEU A 205 1.06 -4.54 -8.40
N LEU A 206 1.34 -4.54 -9.70
CA LEU A 206 0.49 -3.81 -10.66
C LEU A 206 -0.93 -4.41 -10.74
N PRO A 207 -1.14 -5.74 -10.90
CA PRO A 207 -2.49 -6.29 -10.87
C PRO A 207 -3.20 -6.13 -9.52
N LEU A 208 -2.48 -6.32 -8.40
CA LEU A 208 -3.01 -6.02 -7.06
C LEU A 208 -3.48 -4.56 -6.99
N GLY A 209 -2.63 -3.65 -7.48
CA GLY A 209 -2.89 -2.23 -7.48
C GLY A 209 -4.14 -1.87 -8.27
N ALA A 210 -4.31 -2.49 -9.44
CA ALA A 210 -5.45 -2.32 -10.33
C ALA A 210 -6.75 -2.87 -9.74
N ILE A 211 -6.71 -4.04 -9.06
CA ILE A 211 -7.87 -4.62 -8.38
C ILE A 211 -8.37 -3.66 -7.30
N LEU A 212 -7.49 -3.18 -6.42
CA LEU A 212 -7.85 -2.23 -5.36
C LEU A 212 -8.40 -0.92 -5.94
N GLY A 213 -7.78 -0.40 -7.01
CA GLY A 213 -8.26 0.79 -7.70
C GLY A 213 -9.64 0.60 -8.34
N GLY A 214 -9.90 -0.55 -8.96
CA GLY A 214 -11.21 -0.90 -9.51
C GLY A 214 -12.29 -1.05 -8.42
N VAL A 215 -11.94 -1.66 -7.28
CA VAL A 215 -12.83 -1.80 -6.12
C VAL A 215 -13.15 -0.44 -5.50
N TYR A 216 -12.19 0.49 -5.45
CA TYR A 216 -12.44 1.86 -5.01
C TYR A 216 -13.46 2.58 -5.91
N GLU A 217 -13.38 2.41 -7.23
CA GLU A 217 -14.36 2.98 -8.16
C GLU A 217 -15.72 2.29 -8.08
N TYR A 218 -15.74 0.97 -7.97
CA TYR A 218 -16.97 0.18 -7.89
C TYR A 218 -17.76 0.47 -6.61
N SER A 219 -17.09 0.50 -5.46
CA SER A 219 -17.73 0.76 -4.16
C SER A 219 -18.02 2.25 -3.93
N GLY A 220 -17.25 3.13 -4.56
CA GLY A 220 -17.30 4.57 -4.29
C GLY A 220 -17.07 4.89 -2.80
N ASN A 221 -16.27 4.06 -2.12
CA ASN A 221 -15.97 4.14 -0.70
C ASN A 221 -14.53 3.69 -0.40
N LEU A 222 -13.71 4.58 0.14
CA LEU A 222 -12.30 4.30 0.47
C LEU A 222 -12.10 3.20 1.52
N ILE A 223 -13.07 3.00 2.41
CA ILE A 223 -12.96 2.00 3.48
C ILE A 223 -12.91 0.58 2.90
N VAL A 224 -13.56 0.34 1.76
CA VAL A 224 -13.66 -0.99 1.14
C VAL A 224 -12.31 -1.51 0.65
N PRO A 225 -11.57 -0.81 -0.24
CA PRO A 225 -10.24 -1.24 -0.63
C PRO A 225 -9.25 -1.21 0.56
N ALA A 226 -9.40 -0.28 1.52
CA ALA A 226 -8.51 -0.21 2.69
C ALA A 226 -8.62 -1.44 3.59
N LEU A 227 -9.85 -1.89 3.86
CA LEU A 227 -10.10 -3.12 4.59
C LEU A 227 -9.61 -4.33 3.81
N ALA A 228 -9.91 -4.41 2.52
CA ALA A 228 -9.49 -5.54 1.69
C ALA A 228 -7.97 -5.66 1.60
N HIS A 229 -7.28 -4.54 1.36
CA HIS A 229 -5.82 -4.48 1.30
C HIS A 229 -5.20 -4.85 2.66
N GLY A 230 -5.66 -4.22 3.75
CA GLY A 230 -5.14 -4.49 5.08
C GLY A 230 -5.37 -5.94 5.54
N LEU A 231 -6.53 -6.53 5.24
CA LEU A 231 -6.80 -7.94 5.52
C LEU A 231 -5.96 -8.88 4.65
N TYR A 232 -5.79 -8.56 3.37
CA TYR A 232 -4.90 -9.31 2.49
C TYR A 232 -3.47 -9.37 3.07
N ASN A 233 -2.89 -8.22 3.44
CA ASN A 233 -1.56 -8.15 4.05
C ASN A 233 -1.49 -8.90 5.39
N ALA A 234 -2.52 -8.76 6.23
CA ALA A 234 -2.59 -9.48 7.51
C ALA A 234 -2.59 -11.00 7.32
N ILE A 235 -3.34 -11.50 6.32
CA ILE A 235 -3.40 -12.93 6.00
C ILE A 235 -2.07 -13.42 5.43
N THR A 236 -1.45 -12.70 4.49
CA THR A 236 -0.17 -13.13 3.90
C THR A 236 0.96 -13.16 4.93
N PHE A 237 1.04 -12.17 5.83
CA PHE A 237 2.00 -12.19 6.93
C PHE A 237 1.67 -13.26 7.97
N GLY A 238 0.39 -13.55 8.22
CA GLY A 238 -0.03 -14.65 9.07
C GLY A 238 0.34 -16.03 8.51
N LEU A 239 0.28 -16.19 7.18
CA LEU A 239 0.73 -17.41 6.50
C LEU A 239 2.25 -17.54 6.55
N SER A 240 3.00 -16.45 6.33
CA SER A 240 4.46 -16.43 6.49
C SER A 240 4.89 -16.80 7.92
N TYR A 241 4.18 -16.30 8.94
CA TYR A 241 4.37 -16.74 10.32
C TYR A 241 4.16 -18.23 10.50
N ALA A 242 3.02 -18.74 10.01
CA ALA A 242 2.65 -20.14 10.16
C ALA A 242 3.67 -21.07 9.49
N ASP A 243 4.16 -20.73 8.31
CA ASP A 243 5.22 -21.43 7.60
C ASP A 243 6.55 -21.40 8.40
N THR A 244 6.98 -20.21 8.84
CA THR A 244 8.22 -20.02 9.61
C THR A 244 8.24 -20.83 10.91
N VAL A 245 7.09 -20.99 11.59
CA VAL A 245 6.99 -21.78 12.84
C VAL A 245 6.58 -23.25 12.63
N GLY A 246 6.42 -23.70 11.38
CA GLY A 246 6.10 -25.10 11.04
C GLY A 246 4.66 -25.53 11.33
N LEU A 247 3.70 -24.61 11.22
CA LEU A 247 2.26 -24.89 11.36
C LEU A 247 1.57 -25.31 10.05
N VAL A 248 2.15 -24.95 8.90
CA VAL A 248 1.70 -25.30 7.55
C VAL A 248 2.86 -25.74 6.69
#